data_AF-A0A6L9Q7Q3-F1
#
_entry.id   AF-A0A6L9Q7Q3-F1
#
_cell.length_a   1.000
_cell.length_b   1.000
_cell.length_c   1.000
_cell.angle_alpha   90.00
_cell.angle_beta   90.00
_cell.angle_gamma   90.00
#
_symmetry.space_group_name_H-M   'P 1'
#
loop_
_entity.id
_entity.type
_entity.pdbx_description
1 polymer ?
#
loop_
_entity_poly.entity_id
_entity_poly.type
_entity_poly.pdbx_seq_one_letter_code
_entity_poly.pdbx_strand_id
1 'polypeptide(L)'
;MTASETRPDGIPLPDLSDLSGRSGMRPRDRRIVQGIALVCAMAAMLAIPWADETSTIRKFLKPPEKVTTVPEGQIGELAGAKWKVYDRRVTEPLTRKDQGDVVELQLALAVRPSDAAGAKAVGSYGLQYRLHDGDGHEWFANGIRTAEPKAGVAMRITVKGTVPRAKADALELRIQAPKETRKPEDPLPSLRFAR
;
A
#
# COMPACT_ATOMS: atom_id res chain seq x y z
N MET A 1 -83.35 -18.28 13.13
CA MET A 1 -82.98 -18.29 11.70
C MET A 1 -81.50 -17.93 11.62
N THR A 2 -80.55 -18.65 11.04
CA THR A 2 -80.42 -19.98 10.42
C THR A 2 -78.92 -20.24 10.47
N ALA A 3 -78.48 -21.32 11.10
CA ALA A 3 -77.11 -21.81 10.96
C ALA A 3 -77.20 -23.29 10.54
N SER A 4 -77.65 -23.49 9.31
CA SER A 4 -77.14 -24.56 8.45
C SER A 4 -75.61 -24.38 8.38
N GLU A 5 -74.74 -25.36 8.32
CA GLU A 5 -74.84 -26.69 7.73
C GLU A 5 -73.56 -27.42 8.12
N THR A 6 -73.70 -28.66 8.60
CA THR A 6 -72.91 -29.84 8.24
C THR A 6 -71.44 -29.62 7.79
N ARG A 7 -70.46 -30.00 8.64
CA ARG A 7 -69.11 -30.38 8.19
C ARG A 7 -68.80 -31.81 8.70
N PRO A 8 -68.44 -32.74 7.81
CA PRO A 8 -68.36 -34.17 8.13
C PRO A 8 -67.04 -34.54 8.81
N ASP A 9 -67.07 -35.72 9.45
CA ASP A 9 -66.09 -36.35 10.32
C ASP A 9 -64.61 -36.12 9.96
N GLY A 10 -63.90 -35.49 10.90
CA GLY A 10 -62.45 -35.41 10.92
C GLY A 10 -61.84 -36.72 11.41
N ILE A 11 -61.07 -37.35 10.53
CA ILE A 11 -60.19 -38.52 10.70
C ILE A 11 -59.48 -38.49 12.07
N PRO A 12 -59.42 -39.62 12.83
CA PRO A 12 -58.64 -39.66 14.07
C PRO A 12 -57.15 -39.48 13.73
N LEU A 13 -56.59 -38.35 14.16
CA LEU A 13 -55.14 -38.11 14.09
C LEU A 13 -54.45 -39.02 15.10
N PRO A 14 -53.40 -39.77 14.71
CA PRO A 14 -52.59 -40.52 15.66
C PRO A 14 -51.98 -39.55 16.68
N ASP A 15 -52.01 -39.96 17.94
CA ASP A 15 -51.49 -39.19 19.06
C ASP A 15 -50.00 -38.86 18.82
N LEU A 16 -49.67 -37.56 18.79
CA LEU A 16 -48.31 -37.04 18.59
C LEU A 16 -47.34 -37.52 19.68
N SER A 17 -47.86 -38.15 20.74
CA SER A 17 -47.10 -38.87 21.76
C SER A 17 -46.21 -39.99 21.21
N ASP A 18 -46.62 -40.68 20.13
CA ASP A 18 -45.87 -41.83 19.56
C ASP A 18 -44.73 -41.44 18.61
N LEU A 19 -44.63 -40.17 18.19
CA LEU A 19 -43.50 -39.65 17.40
C LEU A 19 -42.35 -39.14 18.27
N SER A 20 -42.54 -39.11 19.59
CA SER A 20 -41.52 -38.74 20.57
C SER A 20 -40.66 -39.94 21.01
N GLY A 21 -40.37 -40.84 20.07
CA GLY A 21 -39.22 -41.75 20.15
C GLY A 21 -37.95 -40.91 20.23
N ARG A 22 -37.61 -40.46 21.44
CA ARG A 22 -36.36 -39.79 21.79
C ARG A 22 -35.22 -40.68 21.33
N SER A 23 -34.74 -40.43 20.12
CA SER A 23 -33.43 -40.86 19.66
C SER A 23 -32.39 -40.01 20.41
N GLY A 24 -32.31 -40.24 21.72
CA GLY A 24 -31.26 -39.69 22.55
C GLY A 24 -29.96 -40.35 22.10
N MET A 25 -29.05 -39.55 21.55
CA MET A 25 -27.71 -40.01 21.20
C MET A 25 -27.14 -40.84 22.36
N ARG A 26 -26.67 -42.06 22.05
CA ARG A 26 -26.02 -42.89 23.06
C ARG A 26 -24.88 -42.08 23.68
N PRO A 27 -24.58 -42.25 24.98
CA PRO A 27 -23.54 -41.46 25.66
C PRO A 27 -22.18 -41.49 24.95
N ARG A 28 -21.87 -42.58 24.23
CA ARG A 28 -20.66 -42.69 23.41
C ARG A 28 -20.72 -41.86 22.12
N ASP A 29 -21.83 -41.89 21.39
CA ASP A 29 -22.01 -41.11 20.16
C ASP A 29 -21.97 -39.61 20.47
N ARG A 30 -22.55 -39.19 21.61
CA ARG A 30 -22.44 -37.81 22.09
C ARG A 30 -20.99 -37.39 22.36
N ARG A 31 -20.16 -38.27 22.93
CA ARG A 31 -18.73 -38.00 23.17
C ARG A 31 -17.95 -37.91 21.86
N ILE A 32 -18.29 -38.74 20.87
CA ILE A 32 -17.65 -38.70 19.53
C ILE A 32 -17.97 -37.37 18.84
N VAL A 33 -19.25 -36.98 18.81
CA VAL A 33 -19.67 -35.71 18.20
C VAL A 33 -19.05 -34.51 18.92
N GLN A 34 -18.96 -34.55 20.25
CA GLN A 34 -18.25 -33.51 21.01
C GLN A 34 -16.77 -33.46 20.67
N GLY A 35 -16.11 -34.61 20.49
CA GLY A 35 -14.71 -34.69 20.07
C GLY A 35 -14.50 -34.09 18.68
N ILE A 36 -15.35 -34.44 17.71
CA ILE A 36 -15.29 -33.89 16.34
C ILE A 36 -15.54 -32.38 16.37
N ALA A 37 -16.55 -31.92 17.10
CA ALA A 37 -16.86 -30.51 17.23
C ALA A 37 -15.69 -29.73 17.87
N LEU A 38 -15.02 -30.30 18.87
CA LEU A 38 -13.84 -29.70 19.50
C LEU A 38 -12.67 -29.59 18.51
N VAL A 39 -12.40 -30.65 17.74
CA VAL A 39 -11.33 -30.64 16.73
C VAL A 39 -11.63 -29.60 15.65
N CYS A 40 -12.87 -29.53 15.15
CA CYS A 40 -13.28 -28.50 14.19
C CYS A 40 -13.18 -27.09 14.76
N ALA A 41 -13.58 -26.88 16.02
CA ALA A 41 -13.48 -25.58 16.69
C ALA A 41 -12.02 -25.15 16.88
N MET A 42 -11.13 -26.07 17.26
CA MET A 42 -9.69 -25.81 17.36
C MET A 42 -9.06 -25.50 16.00
N ALA A 43 -9.40 -26.28 14.96
CA ALA A 43 -8.93 -26.03 13.60
C ALA A 43 -9.41 -24.66 13.08
N ALA A 44 -10.65 -24.29 13.34
CA ALA A 44 -11.18 -22.97 13.00
C ALA A 44 -10.48 -21.85 13.79
N MET A 45 -10.26 -22.04 15.10
CA MET A 45 -9.51 -21.09 15.94
C MET A 45 -8.07 -20.86 15.47
N LEU A 46 -7.44 -21.86 14.83
CA LEU A 46 -6.08 -21.72 14.28
C LEU A 46 -6.10 -21.14 12.85
N ALA A 47 -7.07 -21.54 12.02
CA ALA A 47 -7.15 -21.13 10.62
C ALA A 47 -7.71 -19.72 10.43
N ILE A 48 -8.67 -19.28 11.26
CA ILE A 48 -9.29 -17.94 11.15
C ILE A 48 -8.25 -16.82 11.37
N PRO A 49 -7.40 -16.85 12.42
CA PRO A 49 -6.36 -15.84 12.60
C PRO A 49 -5.36 -15.82 11.44
N TRP A 50 -5.01 -16.98 10.89
CA TRP A 50 -4.12 -17.08 9.73
C TRP A 50 -4.74 -16.47 8.46
N ALA A 51 -6.00 -16.78 8.19
CA ALA A 51 -6.72 -16.18 7.05
C ALA A 51 -6.88 -14.66 7.23
N ASP A 52 -7.15 -14.22 8.46
CA ASP A 52 -7.28 -12.80 8.81
C ASP A 52 -5.95 -12.05 8.72
N GLU A 53 -4.84 -12.64 9.20
CA GLU A 53 -3.49 -12.13 9.01
C GLU A 53 -3.13 -12.05 7.53
N THR A 54 -3.49 -13.04 6.72
CA THR A 54 -3.21 -12.99 5.28
C THR A 54 -4.00 -11.86 4.59
N SER A 55 -5.25 -11.63 5.02
CA SER A 55 -6.08 -10.54 4.53
C SER A 55 -5.55 -9.17 4.97
N THR A 56 -5.02 -9.09 6.18
CA THR A 56 -4.42 -7.92 6.80
C THR A 56 -3.09 -7.59 6.14
N ILE A 57 -2.21 -8.58 5.95
CA ILE A 57 -0.94 -8.45 5.24
C ILE A 57 -1.18 -7.98 3.81
N ARG A 58 -2.16 -8.50 3.07
CA ARG A 58 -2.50 -7.98 1.72
C ARG A 58 -2.98 -6.54 1.73
N LYS A 59 -3.71 -6.10 2.76
CA LYS A 59 -4.13 -4.70 2.93
C LYS A 59 -2.98 -3.77 3.33
N PHE A 60 -1.96 -4.28 4.02
CA PHE A 60 -0.82 -3.50 4.53
C PHE A 60 0.49 -3.67 3.73
N LEU A 61 0.54 -4.60 2.77
CA LEU A 61 1.64 -4.71 1.82
C LEU A 61 1.67 -3.43 0.98
N LYS A 62 2.86 -2.80 0.96
CA LYS A 62 3.13 -1.67 0.04
C LYS A 62 2.65 -2.09 -1.35
N PRO A 63 1.78 -1.29 -2.00
CA PRO A 63 1.33 -1.61 -3.35
C PRO A 63 2.53 -1.80 -4.27
N PRO A 64 2.45 -2.70 -5.26
CA PRO A 64 3.54 -2.90 -6.19
C PRO A 64 3.97 -1.55 -6.79
N GLU A 65 5.25 -1.22 -6.69
CA GLU A 65 5.77 0.05 -7.20
C GLU A 65 6.11 -0.13 -8.69
N LYS A 66 5.55 0.71 -9.57
CA LYS A 66 5.95 0.73 -10.99
C LYS A 66 7.12 1.70 -11.14
N VAL A 67 8.33 1.16 -11.26
CA VAL A 67 9.55 1.94 -11.44
C VAL A 67 9.77 2.21 -12.93
N THR A 68 9.85 3.47 -13.30
CA THR A 68 10.35 3.89 -14.61
C THR A 68 11.80 4.32 -14.42
N THR A 69 12.73 3.54 -14.94
CA THR A 69 14.16 3.86 -14.90
C THR A 69 14.54 4.72 -16.09
N VAL A 70 15.21 5.84 -15.83
CA VAL A 70 15.62 6.83 -16.81
C VAL A 70 17.14 7.00 -16.71
N PRO A 71 17.88 6.88 -17.81
CA PRO A 71 19.32 7.12 -17.81
C PRO A 71 19.68 8.56 -17.44
N GLU A 72 20.90 8.77 -16.97
CA GLU A 72 21.41 10.10 -16.64
C GLU A 72 21.23 11.09 -17.81
N GLY A 73 20.79 12.31 -17.50
CA GLY A 73 20.58 13.38 -18.47
C GLY A 73 19.33 13.26 -19.35
N GLN A 74 18.58 12.15 -19.27
CA GLN A 74 17.31 11.98 -19.98
C GLN A 74 16.13 12.58 -19.22
N ILE A 75 15.04 12.77 -19.95
CA ILE A 75 13.78 13.28 -19.42
C ILE A 75 12.88 12.10 -19.08
N GLY A 76 12.51 11.99 -17.82
CA GLY A 76 11.48 11.07 -17.34
C GLY A 76 10.11 11.73 -17.22
N GLU A 77 9.05 10.92 -17.16
CA GLU A 77 7.69 11.41 -16.92
C GLU A 77 7.11 10.77 -15.65
N LEU A 78 6.58 11.60 -14.76
CA LEU A 78 5.93 11.16 -13.53
C LEU A 78 4.87 12.19 -13.11
N ALA A 79 3.69 11.69 -12.73
CA ALA A 79 2.57 12.50 -12.23
C ALA A 79 2.19 13.67 -13.16
N GLY A 80 2.16 13.43 -14.48
CA GLY A 80 1.80 14.46 -15.48
C GLY A 80 2.87 15.55 -15.64
N ALA A 81 4.08 15.33 -15.16
CA ALA A 81 5.20 16.26 -15.31
C ALA A 81 6.43 15.57 -15.92
N LYS A 82 7.18 16.33 -16.70
CA LYS A 82 8.50 15.93 -17.23
C LYS A 82 9.58 16.31 -16.24
N TRP A 83 10.47 15.39 -15.93
CA TRP A 83 11.51 15.50 -14.93
C TRP A 83 12.88 15.24 -15.56
N LYS A 84 13.88 16.04 -15.21
CA LYS A 84 15.26 15.83 -15.63
C LYS A 84 16.22 16.25 -14.54
N VAL A 85 17.16 15.38 -14.19
CA VAL A 85 18.34 15.77 -13.40
C VAL A 85 19.29 16.51 -14.33
N TYR A 86 19.73 17.71 -13.95
CA TYR A 86 20.66 18.50 -14.76
C TYR A 86 21.89 18.99 -14.00
N ASP A 87 21.88 18.91 -12.66
CA ASP A 87 23.06 19.24 -11.85
C ASP A 87 23.08 18.36 -10.60
N ARG A 88 24.28 18.01 -10.15
CA ARG A 88 24.55 17.19 -8.97
C ARG A 88 25.77 17.77 -8.28
N ARG A 89 25.65 18.06 -6.99
CA ARG A 89 26.73 18.64 -6.18
C ARG A 89 26.80 17.92 -4.84
N VAL A 90 28.02 17.72 -4.36
CA VAL A 90 28.29 17.22 -3.01
C VAL A 90 28.78 18.40 -2.18
N THR A 91 28.16 18.63 -1.04
CA THR A 91 28.50 19.71 -0.11
C THR A 91 28.75 19.17 1.28
N GLU A 92 29.43 19.95 2.12
CA GLU A 92 29.53 19.60 3.54
C GLU A 92 28.14 19.62 4.20
N PRO A 93 27.85 18.66 5.10
CA PRO A 93 26.58 18.61 5.79
C PRO A 93 26.44 19.79 6.77
N LEU A 94 25.22 20.33 6.90
CA LEU A 94 24.93 21.48 7.77
C LEU A 94 25.22 21.20 9.26
N THR A 95 25.05 19.96 9.73
CA THR A 95 25.30 19.56 11.13
C THR A 95 26.70 18.98 11.28
N ARG A 96 27.67 19.85 11.56
CA ARG A 96 29.11 19.58 11.48
C ARG A 96 29.76 19.06 12.77
N LYS A 97 29.12 18.28 13.65
CA LYS A 97 29.80 17.87 14.90
C LYS A 97 29.91 16.37 15.21
N ASP A 98 28.93 15.52 14.95
CA ASP A 98 29.00 14.12 15.45
C ASP A 98 28.41 13.04 14.51
N GLN A 99 28.12 13.36 13.25
CA GLN A 99 27.62 12.38 12.27
C GLN A 99 28.76 11.98 11.34
N GLY A 100 29.35 10.80 11.53
CA GLY A 100 30.45 10.12 10.77
C GLY A 100 30.93 10.64 9.39
N ASP A 101 31.36 9.75 8.50
CA ASP A 101 31.83 10.14 7.15
C ASP A 101 30.64 10.33 6.19
N VAL A 102 29.87 11.40 6.43
CA VAL A 102 28.66 11.74 5.65
C VAL A 102 28.81 13.08 4.93
N VAL A 103 28.12 13.22 3.81
CA VAL A 103 28.06 14.43 2.99
C VAL A 103 26.61 14.76 2.64
N GLU A 104 26.34 16.02 2.34
CA GLU A 104 25.05 16.42 1.78
C GLU A 104 25.12 16.32 0.26
N LEU A 105 24.30 15.45 -0.33
CA LEU A 105 24.09 15.35 -1.75
C LEU A 105 22.95 16.29 -2.17
N GLN A 106 23.24 17.19 -3.10
CA GLN A 106 22.28 18.12 -3.69
C GLN A 106 22.09 17.81 -5.18
N LEU A 107 20.86 17.51 -5.60
CA LEU A 107 20.49 17.33 -7.00
C LEU A 107 19.57 18.46 -7.44
N ALA A 108 19.86 19.06 -8.59
CA ALA A 108 18.95 20.00 -9.25
C ALA A 108 18.13 19.28 -10.32
N LEU A 109 16.82 19.32 -10.13
CA LEU A 109 15.82 18.78 -11.04
C LEU A 109 15.15 19.91 -11.80
N ALA A 110 15.05 19.76 -13.12
CA ALA A 110 14.15 20.54 -13.95
C ALA A 110 12.83 19.78 -14.05
N VAL A 111 11.74 20.44 -13.68
CA VAL A 111 10.39 19.86 -13.68
C VAL A 111 9.49 20.74 -14.52
N ARG A 112 8.81 20.15 -15.49
CA ARG A 112 7.83 20.84 -16.32
C ARG A 112 6.51 20.10 -16.26
N PRO A 113 5.53 20.58 -15.47
CA PRO A 113 4.18 20.04 -15.50
C PRO A 113 3.59 20.20 -16.90
N SER A 114 2.97 19.15 -17.43
CA SER A 114 2.33 19.19 -18.75
C SER A 114 0.98 19.92 -18.69
N ASP A 115 0.25 19.78 -17.60
CA ASP A 115 -1.11 20.30 -17.41
C ASP A 115 -1.36 20.79 -15.96
N ALA A 116 -2.58 21.26 -15.69
CA ALA A 116 -2.97 21.77 -14.37
C ALA A 116 -3.00 20.66 -13.30
N ALA A 117 -3.35 19.42 -13.68
CA ALA A 117 -3.33 18.28 -12.77
C ALA A 117 -1.89 17.91 -12.37
N GLY A 118 -0.95 17.89 -13.32
CA GLY A 118 0.47 17.71 -13.07
C GLY A 118 1.06 18.84 -12.23
N ALA A 119 0.65 20.09 -12.46
CA ALA A 119 1.08 21.22 -11.63
C ALA A 119 0.61 21.06 -10.18
N LYS A 120 -0.65 20.63 -9.98
CA LYS A 120 -1.17 20.31 -8.64
C LYS A 120 -0.44 19.12 -8.00
N ALA A 121 -0.11 18.09 -8.76
CA ALA A 121 0.61 16.92 -8.26
C ALA A 121 2.05 17.23 -7.85
N VAL A 122 2.76 18.09 -8.59
CA VAL A 122 4.09 18.61 -8.20
C VAL A 122 3.97 19.61 -7.03
N GLY A 123 2.85 20.32 -6.97
CA GLY A 123 2.51 21.32 -5.95
C GLY A 123 2.09 20.71 -4.61
N SER A 124 1.62 19.48 -4.58
CA SER A 124 1.19 18.81 -3.36
C SER A 124 2.38 18.29 -2.55
N TYR A 125 2.20 18.20 -1.23
CA TYR A 125 3.23 17.76 -0.28
C TYR A 125 3.51 16.24 -0.30
N GLY A 126 2.95 15.51 -1.27
CA GLY A 126 2.99 14.04 -1.25
C GLY A 126 4.13 13.39 -2.03
N LEU A 127 4.97 14.16 -2.72
CA LEU A 127 6.12 13.62 -3.46
C LEU A 127 7.23 13.20 -2.48
N GLN A 128 7.66 11.95 -2.55
CA GLN A 128 8.79 11.45 -1.77
C GLN A 128 10.04 11.36 -2.63
N TYR A 129 11.16 11.86 -2.13
CA TYR A 129 12.47 11.74 -2.76
C TYR A 129 13.32 10.78 -1.93
N ARG A 130 13.85 9.74 -2.56
CA ARG A 130 14.77 8.79 -1.94
C ARG A 130 16.02 8.63 -2.79
N LEU A 131 17.14 8.43 -2.11
CA LEU A 131 18.40 8.06 -2.74
C LEU A 131 18.60 6.57 -2.49
N HIS A 132 18.98 5.81 -3.51
CA HIS A 132 19.24 4.39 -3.38
C HIS A 132 20.57 4.00 -4.01
N ASP A 133 21.17 2.94 -3.48
CA ASP A 133 22.34 2.30 -4.08
C ASP A 133 21.93 1.00 -4.82
N GLY A 134 22.92 0.36 -5.47
CA GLY A 134 22.74 -0.94 -6.11
C GLY A 134 22.55 -2.10 -5.13
N ASP A 135 22.84 -1.88 -3.84
CA ASP A 135 22.77 -2.88 -2.78
C ASP A 135 21.40 -2.88 -2.06
N GLY A 136 20.51 -1.95 -2.40
CA GLY A 136 19.17 -1.82 -1.84
C GLY A 136 19.05 -0.95 -0.58
N HIS A 137 20.10 -0.22 -0.21
CA HIS A 137 20.01 0.79 0.85
C HIS A 137 19.29 2.04 0.34
N GLU A 138 18.47 2.63 1.20
CA GLU A 138 17.70 3.84 0.89
C GLU A 138 17.98 4.95 1.92
N TRP A 139 18.14 6.18 1.44
CA TRP A 139 18.23 7.40 2.24
C TRP A 139 17.11 8.36 1.87
N PHE A 140 16.57 9.04 2.88
CA PHE A 140 15.57 10.08 2.66
C PHE A 140 16.21 11.36 2.09
N ALA A 141 15.51 11.99 1.16
CA ALA A 141 15.89 13.29 0.62
C ALA A 141 14.69 14.25 0.63
N ASN A 142 14.99 15.53 0.78
CA ASN A 142 14.01 16.61 0.85
C ASN A 142 14.04 17.42 -0.46
N GLY A 143 12.89 17.58 -1.10
CA GLY A 143 12.73 18.43 -2.28
C GLY A 143 12.35 19.86 -1.89
N ILE A 144 13.22 20.82 -2.17
CA ILE A 144 12.98 22.25 -1.97
C ILE A 144 12.59 22.86 -3.31
N ARG A 145 11.42 23.50 -3.35
CA ARG A 145 10.90 24.17 -4.55
C ARG A 145 11.24 25.65 -4.48
N THR A 146 11.62 26.24 -5.62
CA THR A 146 11.93 27.68 -5.69
C THR A 146 10.72 28.54 -6.03
N ALA A 147 9.64 27.94 -6.55
CA ALA A 147 8.41 28.63 -6.94
C ALA A 147 7.22 27.66 -6.86
N GLU A 148 6.01 28.18 -7.05
CA GLU A 148 4.81 27.36 -7.25
C GLU A 148 4.77 26.73 -8.65
N PRO A 149 4.41 25.44 -8.79
CA PRO A 149 4.32 24.79 -10.10
C PRO A 149 3.19 25.36 -10.95
N LYS A 150 3.47 25.59 -12.24
CA LYS A 150 2.47 26.05 -13.22
C LYS A 150 2.47 25.12 -14.43
N ALA A 151 1.30 24.89 -15.00
CA ALA A 151 1.15 24.08 -16.20
C ALA A 151 1.99 24.65 -17.35
N GLY A 152 2.75 23.78 -18.02
CA GLY A 152 3.59 24.13 -19.17
C GLY A 152 4.88 24.89 -18.83
N VAL A 153 5.09 25.33 -17.59
CA VAL A 153 6.24 26.14 -17.17
C VAL A 153 7.28 25.26 -16.49
N ALA A 154 8.52 25.30 -16.97
CA ALA A 154 9.63 24.60 -16.32
C ALA A 154 10.06 25.32 -15.05
N MET A 155 10.37 24.55 -14.01
CA MET A 155 10.83 25.05 -12.73
C MET A 155 11.97 24.20 -12.17
N ARG A 156 12.67 24.75 -11.18
CA ARG A 156 13.73 24.04 -10.46
C ARG A 156 13.23 23.49 -9.13
N ILE A 157 13.55 22.22 -8.89
CA ILE A 157 13.46 21.59 -7.56
C ILE A 157 14.87 21.16 -7.15
N THR A 158 15.29 21.54 -5.96
CA THR A 158 16.57 21.11 -5.38
C THR A 158 16.29 20.01 -4.38
N VAL A 159 16.78 18.80 -4.65
CA VAL A 159 16.66 17.66 -3.74
C VAL A 159 17.94 17.56 -2.92
N LYS A 160 17.80 17.50 -1.59
CA LYS A 160 18.93 17.40 -0.66
C LYS A 160 18.79 16.18 0.23
N GLY A 161 19.86 15.40 0.38
CA GLY A 161 19.90 14.26 1.29
C GLY A 161 21.27 14.06 1.90
N THR A 162 21.32 13.60 3.16
CA THR A 162 22.58 13.26 3.84
C THR A 162 22.90 11.81 3.59
N VAL A 163 24.08 11.54 3.03
CA VAL A 163 24.49 10.20 2.58
C VAL A 163 25.96 9.92 2.92
N PRO A 164 26.38 8.64 3.00
CA PRO A 164 27.79 8.30 3.21
C PRO A 164 28.68 8.84 2.09
N ARG A 165 29.82 9.44 2.44
CA ARG A 165 30.74 10.07 1.47
C ARG A 165 31.18 9.11 0.37
N ALA A 166 31.53 7.88 0.75
CA ALA A 166 31.97 6.85 -0.19
C ALA A 166 30.91 6.47 -1.24
N LYS A 167 29.61 6.70 -0.94
CA LYS A 167 28.49 6.36 -1.84
C LYS A 167 27.96 7.58 -2.61
N ALA A 168 28.39 8.79 -2.27
CA ALA A 168 27.82 10.05 -2.78
C ALA A 168 27.78 10.17 -4.30
N ASP A 169 28.65 9.47 -5.04
CA ASP A 169 28.63 9.47 -6.50
C ASP A 169 27.83 8.30 -7.11
N ALA A 170 27.71 7.17 -6.38
CA ALA A 170 27.03 5.97 -6.88
C ALA A 170 25.50 5.99 -6.66
N LEU A 171 25.00 6.95 -5.87
CA LEU A 171 23.59 7.00 -5.52
C LEU A 171 22.72 7.51 -6.65
N GLU A 172 21.63 6.79 -6.85
CA GLU A 172 20.59 7.11 -7.80
C GLU A 172 19.41 7.78 -7.09
N LEU A 173 18.69 8.62 -7.82
CA LEU A 173 17.52 9.33 -7.28
C LEU A 173 16.24 8.61 -7.68
N ARG A 174 15.37 8.36 -6.70
CA ARG A 174 14.03 7.86 -6.88
C ARG A 174 12.99 8.87 -6.40
N ILE A 175 12.04 9.19 -7.27
CA ILE A 175 10.91 10.07 -7.00
C ILE A 175 9.66 9.20 -6.97
N GLN A 176 8.91 9.22 -5.87
CA GLN A 176 7.65 8.49 -5.74
C GLN A 176 6.48 9.46 -5.73
N ALA A 177 5.45 9.17 -6.54
CA ALA A 177 4.24 9.98 -6.59
C ALA A 177 3.43 9.91 -5.28
N PRO A 178 2.62 10.95 -4.97
CA PRO A 178 1.73 10.95 -3.82
C PRO A 178 0.78 9.75 -3.82
N LYS A 179 0.56 9.14 -2.65
CA LYS A 179 -0.46 8.08 -2.47
C LYS A 179 -1.88 8.56 -2.84
N GLU A 180 -2.15 9.86 -2.72
CA GLU A 180 -3.46 10.47 -2.99
C GLU A 180 -3.81 10.59 -4.47
N THR A 181 -2.84 10.45 -5.38
CA THR A 181 -3.12 10.45 -6.84
C THR A 181 -3.57 9.07 -7.34
N ARG A 182 -3.81 8.12 -6.43
CA ARG A 182 -3.97 6.70 -6.72
C ARG A 182 -5.43 6.26 -6.64
N LYS A 183 -5.84 5.39 -7.58
CA LYS A 183 -6.96 4.45 -7.37
C LYS A 183 -6.46 3.26 -6.53
N PRO A 184 -7.25 2.67 -5.61
CA PRO A 184 -6.79 1.70 -4.60
C PRO A 184 -6.03 0.46 -5.11
N GLU A 185 -6.08 0.15 -6.40
CA GLU A 185 -5.46 -1.05 -7.01
C GLU A 185 -4.26 -0.74 -7.91
N ASP A 186 -4.03 0.52 -8.30
CA ASP A 186 -2.98 0.84 -9.28
C ASP A 186 -1.56 0.85 -8.66
N PRO A 187 -0.52 0.38 -9.35
CA PRO A 187 0.86 0.47 -8.87
C PRO A 187 1.27 1.91 -8.54
N LEU A 188 2.07 2.13 -7.50
CA LEU A 188 2.62 3.46 -7.20
C LEU A 188 3.65 3.84 -8.28
N PRO A 189 3.39 4.87 -9.10
CA PRO A 189 4.35 5.26 -10.12
C PRO A 189 5.55 5.91 -9.44
N SER A 190 6.73 5.47 -9.84
CA SER A 190 8.00 6.01 -9.36
C SER A 190 8.95 6.20 -10.52
N LEU A 191 9.76 7.25 -10.44
CA LEU A 191 10.76 7.59 -11.42
C LEU A 191 12.15 7.41 -10.80
N ARG A 192 12.99 6.61 -11.43
CA ARG A 192 14.37 6.31 -11.00
C ARG A 192 15.33 6.89 -12.02
N PHE A 193 16.23 7.77 -11.60
CA PHE A 193 17.32 8.24 -12.43
C PHE A 193 18.55 7.35 -12.17
N ALA A 194 18.78 6.42 -13.10
CA ALA A 194 19.91 5.52 -13.07
C ALA A 194 21.17 6.19 -13.61
N ARG A 195 22.30 5.74 -13.09
CA ARG A 195 23.64 6.13 -13.54
C ARG A 195 24.21 5.09 -14.48
#